data_AF-A0A8K0THJ4-F1
#
_entry.id   AF-A0A8K0THJ4-F1
#
_cell.length_a   1.000
_cell.length_b   1.000
_cell.length_c   1.000
_cell.angle_alpha   90.00
_cell.angle_beta   90.00
_cell.angle_gamma   90.00
#
_symmetry.space_group_name_H-M   'P 1'
#
loop_
_entity.id
_entity.type
_entity.pdbx_description
1 polymer ?
#
loop_
_entity_poly.entity_id
_entity_poly.type
_entity_poly.pdbx_seq_one_letter_code
_entity_poly.pdbx_strand_id
1 'polypeptide(L)'
;MASSQPRPHLDERASQETLASLAQLDPAPIESPYDEDDAAWQSASDPSLKTPSPLAGSTTSSMGLSGSHHGGHGAIYYLTRIQRYSSYMIPVFTSIHFVNTGLIPLLTASVPASETYLLQARELYQTTLSEPLLVFLPIAAHVASGLALRLVRRSQNIRRYGSGEKGPALRPWPALSWISASGYALAASVTAHVAVNRLLPLWVEGDSSNVGLAYVSHGFARHGILAWGAYAALITTACGHMVWGAAKWAGVAPTAMGWSGTGNKVLDKKARRSRRRAWWSIQAAALALTSLWAAGGIVVATAGRADGWVAKVYDNIYDALPLHI
;
A
#
# COMPACT_ATOMS: atom_id res chain seq x y z
N MET A 1 15.52 -74.23 36.25
CA MET A 1 16.10 -72.93 36.67
C MET A 1 16.00 -71.97 35.52
N ALA A 2 15.07 -71.01 35.59
CA ALA A 2 14.98 -69.87 34.67
C ALA A 2 14.70 -68.63 35.52
N SER A 3 15.64 -67.69 35.50
CA SER A 3 15.63 -66.44 36.27
C SER A 3 14.82 -65.38 35.52
N SER A 4 13.80 -64.81 36.17
CA SER A 4 13.04 -63.66 35.69
C SER A 4 13.72 -62.36 36.13
N GLN A 5 14.25 -61.59 35.18
CA GLN A 5 14.74 -60.22 35.38
C GLN A 5 13.55 -59.23 35.39
N PRO A 6 13.53 -58.22 36.27
CA PRO A 6 12.51 -57.17 36.25
C PRO A 6 12.87 -56.08 35.21
N ARG A 7 11.84 -55.54 34.54
CA ARG A 7 11.97 -54.44 33.55
C ARG A 7 12.30 -53.11 34.25
N PRO A 8 13.08 -52.22 33.63
CA PRO A 8 13.36 -50.91 34.20
C PRO A 8 12.10 -50.02 34.15
N HIS A 9 11.79 -49.38 35.28
CA HIS A 9 10.82 -48.29 35.37
C HIS A 9 11.34 -47.12 34.53
N LEU A 10 10.60 -46.71 33.50
CA LEU A 10 10.88 -45.46 32.78
C LEU A 10 10.40 -44.30 33.66
N ASP A 11 11.32 -43.38 33.92
CA ASP A 11 11.19 -42.26 34.83
C ASP A 11 10.02 -41.33 34.50
N GLU A 12 9.10 -41.19 35.46
CA GLU A 12 8.06 -40.16 35.54
C GLU A 12 8.64 -38.73 35.66
N ARG A 13 9.96 -38.58 35.86
CA ARG A 13 10.63 -37.29 36.01
C ARG A 13 10.69 -36.46 34.72
N ALA A 14 10.77 -37.11 33.56
CA ALA A 14 10.86 -36.39 32.29
C ALA A 14 9.58 -35.58 31.96
N SER A 15 8.42 -36.01 32.44
CA SER A 15 7.16 -35.28 32.23
C SER A 15 7.02 -34.06 33.13
N GLN A 16 7.58 -34.10 34.36
CA GLN A 16 7.52 -32.96 35.28
C GLN A 16 8.43 -31.81 34.86
N GLU A 17 9.61 -32.08 34.29
CA GLU A 17 10.48 -31.04 33.73
C GLU A 17 9.87 -30.37 32.48
N THR A 18 9.11 -31.13 31.69
CA THR A 18 8.37 -30.58 30.54
C THR A 18 7.20 -29.68 30.98
N LEU A 19 6.53 -30.02 32.09
CA LEU A 19 5.46 -29.19 32.67
C LEU A 19 6.00 -27.95 33.38
N ALA A 20 7.18 -28.02 34.02
CA ALA A 20 7.86 -26.87 34.59
C ALA A 20 8.36 -25.89 33.51
N SER A 21 8.69 -26.37 32.31
CA SER A 21 9.06 -25.56 31.15
C SER A 21 7.86 -24.94 30.41
N LEU A 22 6.62 -25.32 30.76
CA LEU A 22 5.37 -24.75 30.22
C LEU A 22 4.81 -23.65 31.12
N ALA A 23 5.68 -22.89 31.80
CA ALA A 23 5.28 -21.62 32.38
C ALA A 23 4.71 -20.74 31.27
N GLN A 24 3.38 -20.64 31.27
CA GLN A 24 2.59 -19.90 30.32
C GLN A 24 2.98 -18.42 30.43
N LEU A 25 3.90 -18.00 29.58
CA LEU A 25 4.25 -16.60 29.40
C LEU A 25 2.99 -15.90 28.90
N ASP A 26 2.43 -15.03 29.74
CA ASP A 26 1.39 -14.12 29.30
C ASP A 26 1.88 -13.40 28.05
N PRO A 27 1.09 -13.41 26.96
CA PRO A 27 1.50 -12.76 25.73
C PRO A 27 1.77 -11.28 26.06
N ALA A 28 3.01 -10.85 25.84
CA ALA A 28 3.37 -9.45 26.00
C ALA A 28 2.34 -8.58 25.26
N PRO A 29 1.85 -7.48 25.87
CA PRO A 29 0.88 -6.60 25.26
C PRO A 29 1.31 -6.29 23.82
N ILE A 30 0.45 -6.58 22.86
CA ILE A 30 0.66 -6.10 21.50
C ILE A 30 0.51 -4.59 21.60
N GLU A 31 1.62 -3.85 21.58
CA GLU A 31 1.62 -2.43 21.22
C GLU A 31 1.07 -2.36 19.79
N SER A 32 -0.25 -2.22 19.69
CA SER A 32 -0.86 -1.98 18.41
C SER A 32 -0.53 -0.52 18.07
N PRO A 33 0.05 -0.22 16.90
CA PRO A 33 0.43 1.13 16.52
C PRO A 33 -0.78 2.05 16.29
N TYR A 34 -1.98 1.60 16.67
CA TYR A 34 -3.22 2.36 16.64
C TYR A 34 -3.68 2.77 18.05
N ASP A 35 -3.14 2.18 19.12
CA ASP A 35 -3.59 2.48 20.49
C ASP A 35 -3.02 3.80 21.04
N GLU A 36 -1.90 4.30 20.48
CA GLU A 36 -1.31 5.58 20.94
C GLU A 36 -2.10 6.81 20.43
N ASP A 37 -2.71 6.74 19.24
CA ASP A 37 -3.48 7.87 18.69
C ASP A 37 -4.90 7.95 19.30
N ASP A 38 -5.44 6.84 19.84
CA ASP A 38 -6.76 6.81 20.50
C ASP A 38 -6.73 7.34 21.94
N ALA A 39 -5.58 7.23 22.62
CA ALA A 39 -5.40 7.73 23.98
C ALA A 39 -5.32 9.26 24.06
N ALA A 40 -4.80 9.92 23.02
CA ALA A 40 -4.62 11.37 22.98
C ALA A 40 -5.94 12.18 22.88
N TRP A 41 -7.07 11.53 22.59
CA TRP A 41 -8.38 12.18 22.50
C TRP A 41 -9.35 11.78 23.63
N GLN A 42 -8.96 10.87 24.53
CA GLN A 42 -9.78 10.44 25.67
C GLN A 42 -9.34 11.00 27.02
N SER A 43 -8.18 11.66 27.11
CA SER A 43 -7.69 12.27 28.35
C SER A 43 -8.22 13.70 28.56
N ALA A 44 -9.54 13.85 28.69
CA ALA A 44 -10.16 15.04 29.25
C ALA A 44 -11.21 14.67 30.28
N SER A 45 -10.93 13.67 31.13
CA SER A 45 -11.62 13.47 32.40
C SER A 45 -10.76 12.59 33.31
N ASP A 46 -10.54 13.07 34.53
CA ASP A 46 -10.13 12.33 35.73
C ASP A 46 -8.64 12.35 36.15
N PRO A 47 -8.30 12.98 37.30
CA PRO A 47 -6.97 12.98 37.89
C PRO A 47 -6.87 12.02 39.10
N SER A 48 -6.03 10.98 39.04
CA SER A 48 -5.31 10.45 40.23
C SER A 48 -4.20 9.46 39.84
N LEU A 49 -2.92 9.79 40.13
CA LEU A 49 -2.03 9.15 41.15
C LEU A 49 -1.70 7.66 40.87
N LYS A 50 -0.47 7.10 40.89
CA LYS A 50 0.91 7.47 41.27
C LYS A 50 1.87 6.41 40.65
N THR A 51 3.09 6.81 40.31
CA THR A 51 4.20 5.95 39.82
C THR A 51 5.07 5.44 40.99
N PRO A 52 5.70 4.25 40.86
CA PRO A 52 6.99 4.00 41.49
C PRO A 52 8.09 3.66 40.46
N SER A 53 9.26 4.26 40.63
CA SER A 53 10.49 4.01 39.86
C SER A 53 11.16 2.67 40.21
N PRO A 54 11.97 2.07 39.31
CA PRO A 54 13.02 1.15 39.71
C PRO A 54 14.43 1.63 39.35
N LEU A 55 15.37 1.22 40.21
CA LEU A 55 16.81 1.45 40.17
C LEU A 55 17.53 0.71 39.02
N ALA A 56 18.72 1.22 38.73
CA ALA A 56 19.67 0.83 37.70
C ALA A 56 20.27 -0.59 37.82
N GLY A 57 20.67 -1.15 36.67
CA GLY A 57 21.56 -2.30 36.55
C GLY A 57 22.13 -2.41 35.13
N SER A 58 23.45 -2.21 35.01
CA SER A 58 24.26 -2.18 33.78
C SER A 58 24.62 -3.59 33.28
N THR A 59 24.62 -3.81 31.95
CA THR A 59 25.81 -4.15 31.13
C THR A 59 25.47 -4.77 29.76
N THR A 60 25.97 -4.12 28.71
CA THR A 60 26.46 -4.63 27.42
C THR A 60 25.86 -5.90 26.79
N SER A 61 25.01 -5.73 25.76
CA SER A 61 25.04 -6.60 24.59
C SER A 61 24.28 -6.01 23.40
N SER A 62 25.00 -5.87 22.28
CA SER A 62 24.53 -5.74 20.90
C SER A 62 23.74 -4.48 20.54
N MET A 63 24.38 -3.68 19.68
CA MET A 63 23.82 -2.81 18.65
C MET A 63 22.39 -3.24 18.22
N GLY A 64 21.40 -2.73 18.93
CA GLY A 64 20.00 -3.04 18.75
C GLY A 64 19.23 -1.74 18.50
N LEU A 65 18.69 -1.58 17.30
CA LEU A 65 17.57 -0.67 17.00
C LEU A 65 16.25 -1.17 17.67
N SER A 66 16.37 -1.72 18.87
CA SER A 66 15.30 -2.24 19.70
C SER A 66 15.03 -1.21 20.78
N GLY A 67 13.77 -0.76 20.88
CA GLY A 67 13.32 0.29 21.78
C GLY A 67 13.92 0.16 23.17
N SER A 68 14.68 1.18 23.57
CA SER A 68 15.08 1.37 24.95
C SER A 68 13.86 1.86 25.72
N HIS A 69 13.53 1.11 26.77
CA HIS A 69 12.77 1.51 27.94
C HIS A 69 12.75 3.06 28.11
N HIS A 70 11.55 3.65 28.06
CA HIS A 70 11.26 5.09 28.18
C HIS A 70 11.43 5.96 26.92
N GLY A 71 10.67 5.66 25.86
CA GLY A 71 10.33 6.64 24.80
C GLY A 71 11.13 6.58 23.50
N GLY A 72 11.85 5.49 23.22
CA GLY A 72 12.62 5.34 21.99
C GLY A 72 11.77 4.96 20.76
N HIS A 73 11.79 5.78 19.72
CA HIS A 73 11.17 5.48 18.42
C HIS A 73 11.91 4.34 17.68
N GLY A 74 11.26 3.18 17.51
CA GLY A 74 11.81 2.04 16.76
C GLY A 74 11.63 2.12 15.23
N ALA A 75 12.18 1.15 14.49
CA ALA A 75 12.05 1.11 13.02
C ALA A 75 10.59 1.13 12.54
N ILE A 76 9.69 0.44 13.24
CA ILE A 76 8.25 0.44 12.93
C ILE A 76 7.64 1.84 13.05
N TYR A 77 8.06 2.63 14.05
CA TYR A 77 7.58 3.99 14.26
C TYR A 77 7.91 4.88 13.05
N TYR A 78 9.19 4.93 12.66
CA TYR A 78 9.63 5.76 11.54
C TYR A 78 9.06 5.28 10.21
N LEU A 79 9.06 3.98 9.94
CA LEU A 79 8.50 3.43 8.71
C LEU A 79 7.00 3.73 8.58
N THR A 80 6.24 3.64 9.67
CA THR A 80 4.80 3.97 9.67
C THR A 80 4.57 5.46 9.41
N ARG A 81 5.38 6.34 10.02
CA ARG A 81 5.31 7.80 9.80
C ARG A 81 5.68 8.19 8.38
N ILE A 82 6.75 7.61 7.82
CA ILE A 82 7.16 7.83 6.43
C ILE A 82 6.04 7.39 5.49
N GLN A 83 5.48 6.18 5.67
CA GLN A 83 4.38 5.68 4.85
C GLN A 83 3.15 6.59 4.89
N ARG A 84 2.78 7.07 6.10
CA ARG A 84 1.62 7.95 6.30
C ARG A 84 1.86 9.34 5.70
N TYR A 85 2.96 9.99 6.01
CA TYR A 85 3.19 11.38 5.61
C TYR A 85 3.60 11.55 4.15
N SER A 86 4.29 10.58 3.54
CA SER A 86 4.52 10.61 2.10
C SER A 86 3.21 10.57 1.31
N SER A 87 2.15 9.98 1.88
CA SER A 87 0.84 9.90 1.21
C SER A 87 0.10 11.23 1.08
N TYR A 88 0.55 12.32 1.70
CA TYR A 88 -0.10 13.64 1.53
C TYR A 88 0.15 14.28 0.17
N MET A 89 1.32 14.06 -0.44
CA MET A 89 1.64 14.66 -1.74
C MET A 89 1.08 13.86 -2.92
N ILE A 90 0.84 12.56 -2.74
CA ILE A 90 0.32 11.69 -3.80
C ILE A 90 -1.05 12.18 -4.32
N PRO A 91 -2.04 12.55 -3.48
CA PRO A 91 -3.29 13.15 -3.95
C PRO A 91 -3.10 14.46 -4.71
N VAL A 92 -2.16 15.32 -4.30
CA VAL A 92 -1.91 16.60 -4.99
C VAL A 92 -1.51 16.34 -6.44
N PHE A 93 -0.49 15.50 -6.66
CA PHE A 93 -0.09 15.10 -8.00
C PHE A 93 -1.22 14.39 -8.74
N THR A 94 -1.88 13.43 -8.09
CA THR A 94 -2.91 12.61 -8.76
C THR A 94 -4.13 13.43 -9.15
N SER A 95 -4.51 14.46 -8.38
CA SER A 95 -5.57 15.38 -8.75
C SER A 95 -5.22 16.21 -9.97
N ILE A 96 -4.01 16.78 -10.02
CA ILE A 96 -3.53 17.51 -11.21
C ILE A 96 -3.51 16.57 -12.43
N HIS A 97 -3.00 15.36 -12.26
CA HIS A 97 -2.94 14.36 -13.32
C HIS A 97 -4.34 13.92 -13.80
N PHE A 98 -5.26 13.64 -12.88
CA PHE A 98 -6.66 13.29 -13.17
C PHE A 98 -7.37 14.41 -13.93
N VAL A 99 -7.17 15.67 -13.52
CA VAL A 99 -7.79 16.82 -14.19
C VAL A 99 -7.33 16.89 -15.66
N ASN A 100 -6.03 16.74 -15.91
CA ASN A 100 -5.48 16.91 -17.26
C ASN A 100 -5.61 15.68 -18.17
N THR A 101 -5.70 14.48 -17.60
CA THR A 101 -5.77 13.23 -18.40
C THR A 101 -7.15 12.58 -18.41
N GLY A 102 -8.06 13.06 -17.57
CA GLY A 102 -9.43 12.56 -17.48
C GLY A 102 -10.45 13.69 -17.63
N LEU A 103 -10.50 14.62 -16.67
CA LEU A 103 -11.59 15.59 -16.61
C LEU A 103 -11.61 16.56 -17.80
N ILE A 104 -10.48 17.16 -18.16
CA ILE A 104 -10.39 18.11 -19.28
C ILE A 104 -10.66 17.42 -20.62
N PRO A 105 -10.06 16.25 -20.95
CA PRO A 105 -10.45 15.48 -22.13
C PRO A 105 -11.93 15.15 -22.18
N LEU A 106 -12.55 14.81 -21.04
CA LEU A 106 -13.98 14.54 -20.97
C LEU A 106 -14.81 15.80 -21.26
N LEU A 107 -14.44 16.96 -20.72
CA LEU A 107 -15.17 18.22 -20.89
C LEU A 107 -15.02 18.80 -22.30
N THR A 108 -13.84 18.69 -22.88
CA THR A 108 -13.56 19.23 -24.22
C THR A 108 -13.94 18.26 -25.34
N ALA A 109 -14.10 16.96 -25.01
CA ALA A 109 -14.27 15.88 -25.98
C ALA A 109 -13.19 15.88 -27.09
N SER A 110 -11.99 16.39 -26.81
CA SER A 110 -10.94 16.61 -27.82
C SER A 110 -9.55 16.54 -27.22
N VAL A 111 -8.70 15.69 -27.80
CA VAL A 111 -7.28 15.60 -27.45
C VAL A 111 -6.53 16.89 -27.82
N PRO A 112 -6.63 17.43 -29.06
CA PRO A 112 -5.97 18.68 -29.42
C PRO A 112 -6.35 19.87 -28.54
N ALA A 113 -7.62 19.97 -28.13
CA ALA A 113 -8.07 21.05 -27.24
C ALA A 113 -7.56 20.88 -25.80
N SER A 114 -7.26 19.64 -25.39
CA SER A 114 -6.80 19.31 -24.03
C SER A 114 -5.29 19.44 -23.85
N GLU A 115 -4.50 19.31 -24.92
CA GLU A 115 -3.03 19.32 -24.86
C GLU A 115 -2.47 20.59 -24.21
N THR A 116 -3.03 21.76 -24.54
CA THR A 116 -2.59 23.03 -23.96
C THR A 116 -2.65 23.04 -22.43
N TYR A 117 -3.70 22.45 -21.85
CA TYR A 117 -3.85 22.36 -20.40
C TYR A 117 -2.85 21.37 -19.78
N LEU A 118 -2.61 20.23 -20.45
CA LEU A 118 -1.61 19.28 -20.01
C LEU A 118 -0.20 19.91 -20.02
N LEU A 119 0.15 20.64 -21.07
CA LEU A 119 1.43 21.37 -21.18
C LEU A 119 1.58 22.40 -20.06
N GLN A 120 0.54 23.19 -19.79
CA GLN A 120 0.53 24.15 -18.68
C GLN A 120 0.72 23.45 -17.33
N ALA A 121 0.06 22.31 -17.10
CA ALA A 121 0.19 21.59 -15.85
C ALA A 121 1.61 21.00 -15.66
N ARG A 122 2.29 20.61 -16.74
CA ARG A 122 3.66 20.09 -16.69
C ARG A 122 4.66 21.12 -16.17
N GLU A 123 4.43 22.42 -16.40
CA GLU A 123 5.25 23.48 -15.80
C GLU A 123 5.16 23.48 -14.27
N LEU A 124 4.07 22.99 -13.69
CA LEU A 124 3.87 22.95 -12.23
C LEU A 124 4.60 21.75 -11.60
N TYR A 125 4.44 20.55 -12.15
CA TYR A 125 4.93 19.31 -11.50
C TYR A 125 6.10 18.62 -12.21
N GLN A 126 6.48 19.03 -13.42
CA GLN A 126 7.55 18.40 -14.22
C GLN A 126 8.78 19.32 -14.35
N THR A 127 9.18 19.97 -13.26
CA THR A 127 10.44 20.73 -13.19
C THR A 127 11.53 19.91 -12.50
N THR A 128 12.79 20.33 -12.63
CA THR A 128 13.96 19.69 -11.98
C THR A 128 13.78 19.48 -10.48
N LEU A 129 13.03 20.35 -9.80
CA LEU A 129 12.75 20.23 -8.36
C LEU A 129 11.36 19.66 -8.07
N SER A 130 10.33 20.07 -8.80
CA SER A 130 8.95 19.68 -8.50
C SER A 130 8.66 18.22 -8.84
N GLU A 131 9.26 17.65 -9.88
CA GLU A 131 9.05 16.24 -10.23
C GLU A 131 9.57 15.28 -9.15
N PRO A 132 10.83 15.41 -8.65
CA PRO A 132 11.29 14.61 -7.54
C PRO A 132 10.45 14.77 -6.27
N LEU A 133 10.06 16.00 -5.93
CA LEU A 133 9.40 16.30 -4.65
C LEU A 133 7.91 15.98 -4.63
N LEU A 134 7.19 16.20 -5.73
CA LEU A 134 5.74 15.99 -5.81
C LEU A 134 5.38 14.57 -6.24
N VAL A 135 6.24 13.93 -7.05
CA VAL A 135 5.90 12.66 -7.71
C VAL A 135 6.78 11.53 -7.20
N PHE A 136 8.08 11.58 -7.48
CA PHE A 136 8.97 10.44 -7.26
C PHE A 136 9.16 10.12 -5.78
N LEU A 137 9.62 11.09 -4.98
CA LEU A 137 9.96 10.89 -3.58
C LEU A 137 8.74 10.45 -2.75
N PRO A 138 7.54 11.06 -2.88
CA PRO A 138 6.37 10.60 -2.13
C PRO A 138 5.96 9.17 -2.46
N ILE A 139 5.92 8.80 -3.74
CA ILE A 139 5.55 7.45 -4.19
C ILE A 139 6.59 6.43 -3.73
N ALA A 140 7.87 6.70 -3.98
CA ALA A 140 8.97 5.82 -3.58
C ALA A 140 8.98 5.62 -2.05
N ALA A 141 8.87 6.70 -1.27
CA ALA A 141 8.80 6.63 0.18
C ALA A 141 7.58 5.84 0.66
N HIS A 142 6.40 6.03 0.06
CA HIS A 142 5.18 5.30 0.41
C HIS A 142 5.31 3.79 0.17
N VAL A 143 5.78 3.40 -1.03
CA VAL A 143 5.90 2.00 -1.43
C VAL A 143 7.02 1.31 -0.65
N ALA A 144 8.20 1.92 -0.57
CA ALA A 144 9.35 1.34 0.11
C ALA A 144 9.11 1.17 1.61
N SER A 145 8.58 2.19 2.30
CA SER A 145 8.26 2.08 3.73
C SER A 145 7.16 1.05 4.00
N GLY A 146 6.13 0.98 3.14
CA GLY A 146 5.09 -0.04 3.23
C GLY A 146 5.61 -1.46 3.04
N LEU A 147 6.57 -1.67 2.13
CA LEU A 147 7.22 -2.98 1.94
C LEU A 147 8.11 -3.32 3.13
N ALA A 148 8.97 -2.39 3.55
CA ALA A 148 9.86 -2.54 4.69
C ALA A 148 9.09 -2.86 5.98
N LEU A 149 7.96 -2.18 6.24
CA LEU A 149 7.12 -2.43 7.41
C LEU A 149 6.59 -3.86 7.44
N ARG A 150 6.23 -4.43 6.28
CA ARG A 150 5.79 -5.83 6.18
C ARG A 150 6.95 -6.80 6.45
N LEU A 151 8.13 -6.52 5.92
CA LEU A 151 9.34 -7.34 6.14
C LEU A 151 9.80 -7.30 7.61
N VAL A 152 9.81 -6.12 8.23
CA VAL A 152 10.19 -5.93 9.64
C VAL A 152 9.20 -6.64 10.56
N ARG A 153 7.89 -6.45 10.36
CA ARG A 153 6.86 -7.14 11.15
C ARG A 153 6.94 -8.66 10.99
N ARG A 154 7.21 -9.13 9.76
CA ARG A 154 7.45 -10.56 9.50
C ARG A 154 8.67 -11.08 10.26
N SER A 155 9.80 -10.38 10.17
CA SER A 155 11.04 -10.76 10.86
C SER A 155 10.85 -10.84 12.37
N GLN A 156 10.15 -9.85 12.95
CA GLN A 156 9.81 -9.85 14.38
C GLN A 156 8.86 -10.99 14.76
N ASN A 157 7.85 -11.29 13.94
CA ASN A 157 6.94 -12.41 14.20
C ASN A 157 7.66 -13.76 14.15
N ILE A 158 8.57 -13.96 13.19
CA ILE A 158 9.38 -15.18 13.09
C ILE A 158 10.30 -15.31 14.31
N ARG A 159 10.95 -14.22 14.74
CA ARG A 159 11.81 -14.22 15.93
C ARG A 159 11.04 -14.54 17.23
N ARG A 160 9.79 -14.09 17.35
CA ARG A 160 8.97 -14.28 18.55
C ARG A 160 8.26 -15.64 18.58
N TYR A 161 7.85 -16.19 17.43
CA TYR A 161 6.96 -17.34 17.36
C TYR A 161 7.48 -18.50 16.50
N GLY A 162 8.69 -18.40 15.94
CA GLY A 162 9.23 -19.38 14.98
C GLY A 162 9.73 -20.71 15.57
N SER A 163 9.72 -20.89 16.89
CA SER A 163 10.24 -22.11 17.55
C SER A 163 9.17 -23.12 18.00
N GLY A 164 7.87 -22.82 17.87
CA GLY A 164 6.78 -23.67 18.37
C GLY A 164 6.11 -24.50 17.27
N GLU A 165 6.13 -25.83 17.40
CA GLU A 165 5.40 -26.74 16.51
C GLU A 165 3.89 -26.42 16.48
N LYS A 166 3.36 -26.25 15.26
CA LYS A 166 1.92 -26.30 14.91
C LYS A 166 1.00 -25.32 15.64
N GLY A 167 1.22 -24.02 15.46
CA GLY A 167 0.23 -22.95 15.75
C GLY A 167 -0.05 -22.04 14.54
N PRO A 168 -1.07 -21.15 14.60
CA PRO A 168 -1.35 -20.13 13.57
C PRO A 168 -0.16 -19.17 13.29
N ALA A 169 0.90 -19.27 14.10
CA ALA A 169 2.25 -18.73 13.89
C ALA A 169 2.91 -19.12 12.55
N LEU A 170 2.41 -20.17 11.86
CA LEU A 170 2.90 -20.61 10.55
C LEU A 170 2.34 -19.85 9.34
N ARG A 171 1.60 -18.73 9.50
CA ARG A 171 1.31 -17.85 8.35
C ARG A 171 2.50 -16.90 8.15
N PRO A 172 3.44 -17.18 7.23
CA PRO A 172 4.65 -16.36 7.05
C PRO A 172 4.35 -14.96 6.52
N TRP A 173 3.11 -14.73 6.07
CA TRP A 173 2.63 -13.48 5.51
C TRP A 173 1.34 -13.05 6.20
N PRO A 174 1.18 -11.74 6.49
CA PRO A 174 -0.09 -11.22 6.97
C PRO A 174 -1.19 -11.52 5.95
N ALA A 175 -2.42 -11.72 6.43
CA ALA A 175 -3.56 -11.93 5.54
C ALA A 175 -3.64 -10.80 4.51
N LEU A 176 -3.78 -11.17 3.23
CA LEU A 176 -3.83 -10.20 2.15
C LEU A 176 -5.11 -9.38 2.27
N SER A 177 -4.98 -8.14 2.74
CA SER A 177 -6.09 -7.19 2.74
C SER A 177 -6.30 -6.63 1.33
N TRP A 178 -7.54 -6.21 1.05
CA TRP A 178 -7.86 -5.53 -0.22
C TRP A 178 -6.92 -4.35 -0.50
N ILE A 179 -6.62 -3.53 0.51
CA ILE A 179 -5.68 -2.40 0.39
C ILE A 179 -4.27 -2.85 0.00
N SER A 180 -3.79 -3.97 0.54
CA SER A 180 -2.46 -4.49 0.17
C SER A 180 -2.47 -5.11 -1.23
N ALA A 181 -3.52 -5.86 -1.58
CA ALA A 181 -3.68 -6.44 -2.91
C ALA A 181 -3.74 -5.36 -3.99
N SER A 182 -4.60 -4.35 -3.82
CA SER A 182 -4.71 -3.21 -4.74
C SER A 182 -3.42 -2.39 -4.77
N GLY A 183 -2.70 -2.27 -3.66
CA GLY A 183 -1.41 -1.57 -3.61
C GLY A 183 -0.32 -2.26 -4.43
N TYR A 184 -0.22 -3.58 -4.40
CA TYR A 184 0.73 -4.31 -5.25
C TYR A 184 0.35 -4.24 -6.73
N ALA A 185 -0.92 -4.41 -7.04
CA ALA A 185 -1.41 -4.28 -8.41
C ALA A 185 -1.14 -2.86 -8.95
N LEU A 186 -1.43 -1.83 -8.16
CA LEU A 186 -1.16 -0.44 -8.50
C LEU A 186 0.33 -0.17 -8.68
N ALA A 187 1.19 -0.69 -7.81
CA ALA A 187 2.64 -0.52 -7.94
C ALA A 187 3.16 -1.10 -9.27
N ALA A 188 2.66 -2.27 -9.68
CA ALA A 188 2.98 -2.86 -10.97
C ALA A 188 2.45 -2.00 -12.14
N SER A 189 1.18 -1.58 -12.08
CA SER A 189 0.57 -0.74 -13.12
C SER A 189 1.25 0.62 -13.26
N VAL A 190 1.59 1.29 -12.15
CA VAL A 190 2.33 2.57 -12.17
C VAL A 190 3.74 2.38 -12.71
N THR A 191 4.42 1.29 -12.36
CA THR A 191 5.75 0.99 -12.92
C THR A 191 5.67 0.84 -14.44
N ALA A 192 4.69 0.09 -14.95
CA ALA A 192 4.46 -0.04 -16.39
C ALA A 192 4.11 1.30 -17.04
N HIS A 193 3.24 2.09 -16.41
CA HIS A 193 2.87 3.43 -16.88
C HIS A 193 4.07 4.37 -16.97
N VAL A 194 4.91 4.43 -15.94
CA VAL A 194 6.15 5.24 -15.92
C VAL A 194 7.17 4.71 -16.93
N ALA A 195 7.28 3.39 -17.09
CA ALA A 195 8.18 2.81 -18.08
C ALA A 195 7.84 3.28 -19.50
N VAL A 196 6.56 3.23 -19.89
CA VAL A 196 6.12 3.60 -21.25
C VAL A 196 6.05 5.11 -21.47
N ASN A 197 5.63 5.89 -20.48
CA ASN A 197 5.39 7.33 -20.65
C ASN A 197 6.51 8.23 -20.15
N ARG A 198 7.55 7.67 -19.51
CA ARG A 198 8.70 8.45 -19.00
C ARG A 198 10.02 7.81 -19.41
N LEU A 199 10.27 6.58 -18.99
CA LEU A 199 11.61 5.97 -19.16
C LEU A 199 11.91 5.61 -20.61
N LEU A 200 10.93 5.10 -21.35
CA LEU A 200 11.10 4.72 -22.75
C LEU A 200 11.40 5.93 -23.64
N PRO A 201 10.61 7.03 -23.62
CA PRO A 201 10.96 8.27 -24.32
C PRO A 201 12.34 8.81 -23.90
N LEU A 202 12.67 8.81 -22.60
CA LEU A 202 13.99 9.26 -22.13
C LEU A 202 15.13 8.45 -22.72
N TRP A 203 14.93 7.14 -22.90
CA TRP A 203 15.95 6.26 -23.44
C TRP A 203 16.11 6.40 -24.96
N VAL A 204 15.02 6.60 -25.70
CA VAL A 204 15.04 6.70 -27.17
C VAL A 204 15.39 8.11 -27.65
N GLU A 205 14.74 9.14 -27.11
CA GLU A 205 14.84 10.53 -27.58
C GLU A 205 15.72 11.41 -26.67
N GLY A 206 16.14 10.90 -25.52
CA GLY A 206 16.91 11.66 -24.53
C GLY A 206 16.09 12.62 -23.66
N ASP A 207 14.78 12.74 -23.90
CA ASP A 207 13.85 13.53 -23.10
C ASP A 207 12.45 12.87 -23.01
N SER A 208 11.50 13.48 -22.30
CA SER A 208 10.07 13.11 -22.44
C SER A 208 9.21 14.34 -22.75
N SER A 209 9.79 15.34 -23.41
CA SER A 209 9.11 16.59 -23.72
C SER A 209 7.90 16.34 -24.64
N ASN A 210 8.05 15.42 -25.59
CA ASN A 210 7.03 15.04 -26.58
C ASN A 210 5.93 14.10 -26.05
N VAL A 211 5.94 13.75 -24.77
CA VAL A 211 4.88 12.91 -24.18
C VAL A 211 3.67 13.76 -23.82
N GLY A 212 2.64 13.69 -24.67
CA GLY A 212 1.33 14.32 -24.47
C GLY A 212 0.16 13.34 -24.55
N LEU A 213 -1.06 13.87 -24.57
CA LEU A 213 -2.27 13.08 -24.81
C LEU A 213 -2.25 12.42 -26.20
N ALA A 214 -1.68 13.08 -27.21
CA ALA A 214 -1.52 12.56 -28.55
C ALA A 214 -0.52 11.39 -28.63
N TYR A 215 0.52 11.39 -27.79
CA TYR A 215 1.41 10.23 -27.66
C TYR A 215 0.64 9.03 -27.10
N VAL A 216 -0.13 9.26 -26.03
CA VAL A 216 -0.95 8.22 -25.40
C VAL A 216 -2.02 7.68 -26.38
N SER A 217 -2.73 8.55 -27.11
CA SER A 217 -3.74 8.14 -28.09
C SER A 217 -3.12 7.34 -29.24
N HIS A 218 -1.94 7.75 -29.70
CA HIS A 218 -1.18 7.01 -30.71
C HIS A 218 -0.81 5.60 -30.20
N GLY A 219 -0.39 5.48 -28.93
CA GLY A 219 -0.14 4.20 -28.28
C GLY A 219 -1.37 3.29 -28.22
N PHE A 220 -2.56 3.84 -27.92
CA PHE A 220 -3.83 3.10 -27.97
C PHE A 220 -4.14 2.60 -29.39
N ALA A 221 -3.96 3.45 -30.39
CA ALA A 221 -4.19 3.09 -31.79
C ALA A 221 -3.20 2.03 -32.30
N ARG A 222 -2.00 1.96 -31.72
CA ARG A 222 -0.95 1.00 -32.09
C ARG A 222 -1.07 -0.34 -31.39
N HIS A 223 -1.32 -0.36 -30.07
CA HIS A 223 -1.24 -1.58 -29.25
C HIS A 223 -2.60 -2.09 -28.76
N GLY A 224 -3.71 -1.49 -29.22
CA GLY A 224 -5.07 -2.00 -29.07
C GLY A 224 -5.38 -2.54 -27.67
N ILE A 225 -5.75 -3.82 -27.59
CA ILE A 225 -6.19 -4.50 -26.36
C ILE A 225 -5.18 -4.39 -25.21
N LEU A 226 -3.88 -4.37 -25.49
CA LEU A 226 -2.85 -4.26 -24.45
C LEU A 226 -2.90 -2.90 -23.77
N ALA A 227 -2.98 -1.83 -24.56
CA ALA A 227 -3.11 -0.48 -24.02
C ALA A 227 -4.42 -0.34 -23.22
N TRP A 228 -5.54 -0.81 -23.77
CA TRP A 228 -6.83 -0.83 -23.06
C TRP A 228 -6.76 -1.59 -21.74
N GLY A 229 -6.19 -2.80 -21.73
CA GLY A 229 -6.03 -3.62 -20.53
C GLY A 229 -5.13 -2.96 -19.49
N ALA A 230 -3.99 -2.41 -19.91
CA ALA A 230 -3.03 -1.76 -19.03
C ALA A 230 -3.61 -0.50 -18.37
N TYR A 231 -4.28 0.36 -19.13
CA TYR A 231 -4.90 1.57 -18.58
C TYR A 231 -6.16 1.25 -17.76
N ALA A 232 -6.95 0.25 -18.11
CA ALA A 232 -8.08 -0.20 -17.29
C ALA A 232 -7.61 -0.75 -15.93
N ALA A 233 -6.54 -1.56 -15.93
CA ALA A 233 -5.92 -2.06 -14.71
C ALA A 233 -5.35 -0.92 -13.87
N LEU A 234 -4.64 0.03 -14.48
CA LEU A 234 -4.09 1.20 -13.80
C LEU A 234 -5.19 2.04 -13.14
N ILE A 235 -6.21 2.48 -13.89
CA ILE A 235 -7.27 3.35 -13.37
C ILE A 235 -8.03 2.63 -12.24
N THR A 236 -8.42 1.38 -12.44
CA THR A 236 -9.21 0.62 -11.45
C THR A 236 -8.41 0.41 -10.16
N THR A 237 -7.14 0.00 -10.26
CA THR A 237 -6.30 -0.22 -9.08
C THR A 237 -5.93 1.09 -8.40
N ALA A 238 -5.69 2.17 -9.15
CA ALA A 238 -5.39 3.50 -8.63
C ALA A 238 -6.56 4.05 -7.83
N CYS A 239 -7.74 4.16 -8.45
CA CYS A 239 -8.95 4.66 -7.82
C CYS A 239 -9.34 3.81 -6.61
N GLY A 240 -9.31 2.49 -6.75
CA GLY A 240 -9.59 1.57 -5.65
C GLY A 240 -8.63 1.72 -4.48
N HIS A 241 -7.32 1.80 -4.73
CA HIS A 241 -6.31 1.96 -3.68
C HIS A 241 -6.40 3.33 -3.00
N MET A 242 -6.59 4.41 -3.76
CA MET A 242 -6.73 5.76 -3.21
C MET A 242 -7.97 5.91 -2.34
N VAL A 243 -9.14 5.46 -2.81
CA VAL A 243 -10.40 5.60 -2.05
C VAL A 243 -10.37 4.74 -0.79
N TRP A 244 -9.91 3.50 -0.88
CA TRP A 244 -9.76 2.65 0.30
C TRP A 244 -8.65 3.13 1.25
N GLY A 245 -7.57 3.70 0.72
CA GLY A 245 -6.49 4.32 1.47
C GLY A 245 -6.97 5.54 2.25
N ALA A 246 -7.72 6.44 1.59
CA ALA A 246 -8.33 7.61 2.21
C ALA A 246 -9.35 7.21 3.30
N ALA A 247 -10.19 6.20 3.03
CA ALA A 247 -11.12 5.66 4.03
C ALA A 247 -10.37 5.09 5.25
N LYS A 248 -9.24 4.41 5.04
CA LYS A 248 -8.41 3.91 6.13
C LYS A 248 -7.75 5.05 6.90
N TRP A 249 -7.23 6.05 6.19
CA TRP A 249 -6.58 7.22 6.79
C TRP A 249 -7.56 8.03 7.65
N ALA A 250 -8.82 8.15 7.22
CA ALA A 250 -9.88 8.82 7.96
C ALA A 250 -10.54 7.95 9.07
N GLY A 251 -10.07 6.72 9.29
CA GLY A 251 -10.63 5.82 10.32
C GLY A 251 -12.03 5.27 10.01
N VAL A 252 -12.54 5.43 8.79
CA VAL A 252 -13.89 4.98 8.38
C VAL A 252 -13.90 3.64 7.65
N ALA A 253 -12.73 3.11 7.28
CA ALA A 253 -12.63 1.81 6.62
C ALA A 253 -13.12 0.68 7.55
N PRO A 254 -14.06 -0.17 7.12
CA PRO A 254 -14.56 -1.25 7.96
C PRO A 254 -13.47 -2.31 8.18
N THR A 255 -12.86 -2.34 9.36
CA THR A 255 -11.92 -3.39 9.77
C THR A 255 -12.70 -4.68 10.07
N ALA A 256 -12.42 -5.73 9.30
CA ALA A 256 -13.09 -7.04 9.38
C ALA A 256 -14.63 -6.93 9.33
N MET A 257 -15.19 -6.96 8.11
CA MET A 257 -16.54 -7.49 7.95
C MET A 257 -16.48 -8.94 8.42
N GLY A 258 -17.08 -9.27 9.56
CA GLY A 258 -17.18 -10.65 10.07
C GLY A 258 -18.04 -11.54 9.18
N TRP A 259 -17.68 -11.63 7.90
CA TRP A 259 -18.36 -12.39 6.85
C TRP A 259 -18.00 -13.87 6.97
N SER A 260 -16.82 -14.21 7.52
CA SER A 260 -16.54 -15.57 7.94
C SER A 260 -17.30 -15.82 9.25
N GLY A 261 -18.37 -16.62 9.15
CA GLY A 261 -19.25 -16.98 10.26
C GLY A 261 -18.58 -17.91 11.27
N THR A 262 -17.53 -17.43 11.92
CA THR A 262 -16.83 -18.20 12.96
C THR A 262 -16.34 -17.22 14.03
N GLY A 263 -17.27 -16.78 14.86
CA GLY A 263 -16.96 -15.93 16.00
C GLY A 263 -18.21 -15.54 16.77
N ASN A 264 -18.40 -16.15 17.93
CA ASN A 264 -19.43 -15.81 18.92
C ASN A 264 -19.15 -14.43 19.57
N LYS A 265 -19.10 -13.37 18.77
CA LYS A 265 -19.32 -12.01 19.26
C LYS A 265 -20.38 -11.38 18.40
N VAL A 266 -21.60 -11.33 18.94
CA VAL A 266 -22.73 -10.57 18.40
C VAL A 266 -22.28 -9.11 18.30
N LEU A 267 -21.72 -8.73 17.15
CA LEU A 267 -21.59 -7.31 16.83
C LEU A 267 -23.01 -6.75 16.84
N ASP A 268 -23.20 -5.67 17.60
CA ASP A 268 -24.47 -4.95 17.66
C ASP A 268 -25.02 -4.76 16.22
N LYS A 269 -26.31 -5.05 16.02
CA LYS A 269 -26.99 -4.92 14.72
C LYS A 269 -26.73 -3.53 14.12
N LYS A 270 -26.63 -2.49 14.96
CA LYS A 270 -26.30 -1.11 14.56
C LYS A 270 -24.87 -1.00 14.02
N ALA A 271 -23.89 -1.57 14.70
CA ALA A 271 -22.49 -1.59 14.26
C ALA A 271 -22.31 -2.31 12.92
N ARG A 272 -22.96 -3.47 12.74
CA ARG A 272 -22.96 -4.21 11.47
C ARG A 272 -23.57 -3.39 10.32
N ARG A 273 -24.70 -2.72 10.58
CA ARG A 273 -25.37 -1.86 9.59
C ARG A 273 -24.50 -0.66 9.20
N SER A 274 -23.85 -0.02 10.18
CA SER A 274 -22.93 1.10 9.94
C SER A 274 -21.74 0.68 9.07
N ARG A 275 -21.06 -0.42 9.41
CA ARG A 275 -19.95 -0.98 8.61
C ARG A 275 -20.36 -1.32 7.19
N ARG A 276 -21.55 -1.90 7.00
CA ARG A 276 -22.09 -2.20 5.65
C ARG A 276 -22.36 -0.93 4.85
N ARG A 277 -22.91 0.12 5.46
CA ARG A 277 -23.11 1.41 4.79
C ARG A 277 -21.77 2.03 4.39
N ALA A 278 -20.82 2.09 5.30
CA ALA A 278 -19.47 2.58 5.01
C ALA A 278 -18.83 1.81 3.86
N TRP A 279 -18.93 0.48 3.86
CA TRP A 279 -18.44 -0.35 2.76
C TRP A 279 -19.07 0.02 1.41
N TRP A 280 -20.40 0.11 1.33
CA TRP A 280 -21.08 0.50 0.08
C TRP A 280 -20.74 1.93 -0.35
N SER A 281 -20.58 2.86 0.59
CA SER A 281 -20.15 4.24 0.29
C SER A 281 -18.74 4.27 -0.30
N ILE A 282 -17.80 3.49 0.25
CA ILE A 282 -16.43 3.37 -0.28
C ILE A 282 -16.45 2.78 -1.69
N GLN A 283 -17.24 1.72 -1.93
CA GLN A 283 -17.35 1.11 -3.25
C GLN A 283 -18.00 2.06 -4.27
N ALA A 284 -19.05 2.79 -3.86
CA ALA A 284 -19.69 3.78 -4.71
C ALA A 284 -18.73 4.92 -5.07
N ALA A 285 -17.93 5.41 -4.12
CA ALA A 285 -16.92 6.44 -4.37
C ALA A 285 -15.81 5.93 -5.31
N ALA A 286 -15.32 4.70 -5.09
CA ALA A 286 -14.32 4.09 -5.96
C ALA A 286 -14.84 3.91 -7.38
N LEU A 287 -16.07 3.42 -7.54
CA LEU A 287 -16.73 3.26 -8.84
C LEU A 287 -16.93 4.62 -9.52
N ALA A 288 -17.44 5.63 -8.81
CA ALA A 288 -17.66 6.96 -9.36
C ALA A 288 -16.37 7.58 -9.89
N LEU A 289 -15.29 7.55 -9.09
CA LEU A 289 -13.99 8.06 -9.52
C LEU A 289 -13.42 7.29 -10.71
N THR A 290 -13.52 5.95 -10.69
CA THR A 290 -13.08 5.08 -11.80
C THR A 290 -13.84 5.40 -13.07
N SER A 291 -15.17 5.47 -13.02
CA SER A 291 -16.01 5.76 -14.18
C SER A 291 -15.73 7.15 -14.75
N LEU A 292 -15.54 8.15 -13.89
CA LEU A 292 -15.25 9.51 -14.33
C LEU A 292 -13.89 9.61 -15.03
N TRP A 293 -12.85 8.99 -14.47
CA TRP A 293 -11.54 8.97 -15.11
C TRP A 293 -11.54 8.14 -16.39
N ALA A 294 -12.18 6.97 -16.38
CA ALA A 294 -12.32 6.12 -17.55
C ALA A 294 -13.06 6.83 -18.69
N ALA A 295 -14.11 7.60 -18.41
CA ALA A 295 -14.84 8.37 -19.42
C ALA A 295 -13.93 9.36 -20.16
N GLY A 296 -13.10 10.11 -19.43
CA GLY A 296 -12.07 10.97 -20.05
C GLY A 296 -10.98 10.21 -20.78
N GLY A 297 -10.53 9.10 -20.20
CA GLY A 297 -9.55 8.20 -20.83
C GLY A 297 -10.05 7.59 -22.13
N ILE A 298 -11.35 7.32 -22.27
CA ILE A 298 -11.97 6.83 -23.51
C ILE A 298 -11.83 7.89 -24.62
N VAL A 299 -12.06 9.17 -24.33
CA VAL A 299 -11.84 10.26 -25.30
C VAL A 299 -10.42 10.21 -25.84
N VAL A 300 -9.42 10.10 -24.96
CA VAL A 300 -8.01 10.01 -25.33
C VAL A 300 -7.73 8.73 -26.13
N ALA A 301 -8.22 7.58 -25.67
CA ALA A 301 -7.99 6.28 -26.30
C ALA A 301 -8.58 6.18 -27.71
N THR A 302 -9.67 6.91 -27.98
CA THR A 302 -10.35 6.92 -29.29
C THR A 302 -9.87 8.00 -30.25
N ALA A 303 -8.96 8.90 -29.82
CA ALA A 303 -8.52 10.02 -30.66
C ALA A 303 -7.62 9.59 -31.85
N GLY A 304 -7.16 8.34 -31.88
CA GLY A 304 -6.43 7.79 -33.01
C GLY A 304 -4.93 8.11 -33.03
N ARG A 305 -4.30 7.81 -34.16
CA ARG A 305 -2.87 8.04 -34.38
C ARG A 305 -2.58 9.52 -34.54
N ALA A 306 -1.46 9.97 -33.99
CA ALA A 306 -0.88 11.25 -34.39
C ALA A 306 -0.50 11.24 -35.89
N ASP A 307 -0.42 12.44 -36.48
CA ASP A 307 -0.12 12.65 -37.89
C ASP A 307 1.30 13.23 -38.13
N GLY A 308 1.74 13.17 -39.39
CA GLY A 308 2.95 13.87 -39.85
C GLY A 308 4.25 13.33 -39.26
N TRP A 309 5.21 14.22 -39.02
CA TRP A 309 6.53 13.86 -38.49
C TRP A 309 6.45 13.39 -37.03
N VAL A 310 5.50 13.92 -36.25
CA VAL A 310 5.29 13.54 -34.84
C VAL A 310 4.89 12.07 -34.72
N ALA A 311 4.05 11.58 -35.64
CA ALA A 311 3.69 10.17 -35.71
C ALA A 311 4.93 9.26 -35.81
N LYS A 312 5.91 9.65 -36.64
CA LYS A 312 7.15 8.89 -36.84
C LYS A 312 8.01 8.87 -35.59
N VAL A 313 8.05 9.97 -34.84
CA VAL A 313 8.74 10.03 -33.54
C VAL A 313 8.08 9.07 -32.54
N TYR A 314 6.75 9.09 -32.45
CA TYR A 314 6.03 8.17 -31.57
C TYR A 314 6.24 6.71 -31.99
N ASP A 315 6.21 6.42 -33.28
CA ASP A 315 6.48 5.09 -33.81
C ASP A 315 7.90 4.62 -33.45
N ASN A 316 8.92 5.48 -33.59
CA ASN A 316 10.30 5.16 -33.20
C ASN A 316 10.41 4.80 -31.69
N ILE A 317 9.71 5.54 -30.83
CA ILE A 317 9.68 5.26 -29.39
C ILE A 317 9.04 3.89 -29.12
N TYR A 318 7.88 3.61 -29.72
CA TYR A 318 7.16 2.36 -29.49
C TYR A 318 7.82 1.15 -30.17
N ASP A 319 8.55 1.34 -31.28
CA ASP A 319 9.33 0.29 -31.97
C ASP A 319 10.44 -0.28 -31.07
N ALA A 320 10.89 0.51 -30.10
CA ALA A 320 11.92 0.09 -29.16
C ALA A 320 11.37 -0.84 -28.04
N LEU A 321 10.05 -1.04 -27.95
CA LEU A 321 9.47 -2.07 -27.09
C LEU A 321 9.65 -3.45 -27.75
N PRO A 322 10.12 -4.48 -27.01
CA PRO A 322 10.27 -5.84 -27.54
C PRO A 322 8.92 -6.57 -27.72
N LEU A 323 7.81 -5.83 -27.83
CA LEU A 323 6.46 -6.32 -27.98
C LEU A 323 6.01 -6.12 -29.43
N HIS A 324 6.40 -7.05 -30.30
CA HIS A 324 5.83 -7.15 -31.63
C HIS A 324 4.44 -7.78 -31.51
N ILE A 325 3.42 -6.94 -31.30
CA ILE A 325 2.00 -7.34 -31.22
C ILE A 325 1.21 -6.48 -32.18
#